data_AF-A0A0D1LB06-F1
#
_entry.id   AF-A0A0D1LB06-F1
#
_cell.length_a   1.000
_cell.length_b   1.000
_cell.length_c   1.000
_cell.angle_alpha   90.00
_cell.angle_beta   90.00
_cell.angle_gamma   90.00
#
_symmetry.space_group_name_H-M   'P 1'
#
loop_
_entity.id
_entity.type
_entity.pdbx_description
1 polymer ?
#
loop_
_entity_poly.entity_id
_entity_poly.type
_entity_poly.pdbx_seq_one_letter_code
_entity_poly.pdbx_strand_id
1 'polypeptide(L)'
;MKSRARLAAVISLLALCSAVMMSVLYETGGDPSRVYYGTDTRSFGLLIGCALALVWPMKRLSSNRLPSKLKHTLHATEFSAFCILVLCVYFTDEYEPFLYRGGMLFISVTAAILIACVCHPSSFLGNLLSWRPLRWLGTRSYGIYLWHYPVIVLSTPVQEIGNPVFWHIVLKVIVTCILAELSYLFIEKPVRAQGFRPFFRRVLIHRIKEWKTTSVISKMSIGFIIFAILIFAGGLSGLAGEQKHPTK
;
A
#
# COMPACT_ATOMS: atom_id res chain seq x y z
N MET A 1 -25.83 -16.22 -7.27
CA MET A 1 -25.05 -16.42 -6.02
C MET A 1 -24.04 -17.57 -6.13
N LYS A 2 -24.39 -18.76 -6.66
CA LYS A 2 -23.47 -19.91 -6.84
C LYS A 2 -22.15 -19.60 -7.58
N SER A 3 -22.16 -18.70 -8.57
CA SER A 3 -20.94 -18.29 -9.30
C SER A 3 -19.96 -17.47 -8.43
N ARG A 4 -20.47 -16.53 -7.61
CA ARG A 4 -19.63 -15.71 -6.72
C ARG A 4 -18.98 -16.51 -5.60
N ALA A 5 -19.72 -17.47 -5.03
CA ALA A 5 -19.18 -18.37 -4.01
C ALA A 5 -18.07 -19.27 -4.56
N ARG A 6 -18.25 -19.82 -5.77
CA ARG A 6 -17.20 -20.58 -6.45
C ARG A 6 -15.96 -19.72 -6.73
N LEU A 7 -16.15 -18.49 -7.22
CA LEU A 7 -15.05 -17.57 -7.48
C LEU A 7 -14.29 -17.23 -6.19
N ALA A 8 -15.00 -16.95 -5.09
CA ALA A 8 -14.38 -16.71 -3.79
C ALA A 8 -13.58 -17.92 -3.29
N ALA A 9 -14.12 -19.14 -3.44
CA ALA A 9 -13.41 -20.36 -3.08
C ALA A 9 -12.12 -20.56 -3.89
N VAL A 10 -12.15 -20.30 -5.20
CA VAL A 10 -10.95 -20.36 -6.06
C VAL A 10 -9.91 -19.34 -5.63
N ILE A 11 -10.32 -18.10 -5.35
CA ILE A 11 -9.42 -17.03 -4.90
C ILE A 11 -8.80 -17.37 -3.53
N SER A 12 -9.59 -17.90 -2.59
CA SER A 12 -9.09 -18.34 -1.29
C SER A 12 -8.11 -19.50 -1.41
N LEU A 13 -8.36 -20.44 -2.33
CA LEU A 13 -7.42 -21.52 -2.61
C LEU A 13 -6.09 -20.98 -3.16
N LEU A 14 -6.14 -20.03 -4.11
CA LEU A 14 -4.94 -19.37 -4.62
C LEU A 14 -4.19 -18.61 -3.52
N ALA A 15 -4.90 -17.95 -2.60
CA ALA A 15 -4.28 -17.29 -1.45
C ALA A 15 -3.56 -18.29 -0.56
N LEU A 16 -4.17 -19.45 -0.29
CA LEU A 16 -3.55 -20.52 0.48
C LEU A 16 -2.31 -21.07 -0.22
N CYS A 17 -2.40 -21.34 -1.53
CA CYS A 17 -1.25 -21.78 -2.33
C CYS A 17 -0.09 -20.76 -2.28
N SER A 18 -0.39 -19.47 -2.39
CA SER A 18 0.61 -18.39 -2.29
C SER A 18 1.29 -18.36 -0.91
N ALA A 19 0.51 -18.48 0.18
CA ALA A 19 1.05 -18.51 1.53
C ALA A 19 1.85 -19.79 1.85
N VAL A 20 1.40 -20.95 1.36
CA VAL A 20 2.15 -22.20 1.48
C VAL A 20 3.47 -22.11 0.71
N MET A 21 3.43 -21.56 -0.52
CA MET A 21 4.63 -21.34 -1.32
C MET A 21 5.64 -20.43 -0.60
N MET A 22 5.16 -19.38 0.07
CA MET A 22 6.00 -18.52 0.90
C MET A 22 6.65 -19.30 2.05
N SER A 23 5.88 -20.11 2.78
CA SER A 23 6.40 -20.89 3.90
C SER A 23 7.38 -21.98 3.47
N VAL A 24 7.22 -22.55 2.28
CA VAL A 24 8.10 -23.62 1.75
C VAL A 24 9.39 -23.03 1.19
N LEU A 25 9.33 -21.89 0.52
CA LEU A 25 10.51 -21.24 -0.07
C LEU A 25 11.32 -20.41 0.93
N TYR A 26 10.82 -20.22 2.15
CA TYR A 26 11.52 -19.46 3.16
C TYR A 26 12.66 -20.27 3.79
N GLU A 27 13.88 -19.77 3.61
CA GLU A 27 15.09 -20.32 4.21
C GLU A 27 15.44 -19.55 5.49
N THR A 28 15.51 -20.26 6.62
CA THR A 28 15.87 -19.65 7.90
C THR A 28 17.34 -19.27 7.94
N GLY A 29 17.65 -18.02 8.29
CA GLY A 29 19.01 -17.49 8.33
C GLY A 29 19.55 -17.03 6.97
N GLY A 30 18.77 -17.18 5.89
CA GLY A 30 19.05 -16.62 4.57
C GLY A 30 18.40 -15.26 4.34
N ASP A 31 18.59 -14.69 3.16
CA ASP A 31 17.94 -13.45 2.73
C ASP A 31 16.45 -13.70 2.39
N PRO A 32 15.49 -13.09 3.10
CA PRO A 32 14.06 -13.28 2.84
C PRO A 32 13.56 -12.54 1.58
N SER A 33 14.40 -11.75 0.90
CA SER A 33 13.99 -10.86 -0.20
C SER A 33 13.18 -11.57 -1.29
N ARG A 34 13.54 -12.81 -1.66
CA ARG A 34 12.80 -13.56 -2.70
C ARG A 34 11.35 -13.85 -2.31
N VAL A 35 11.11 -14.27 -1.07
CA VAL A 35 9.75 -14.57 -0.58
C VAL A 35 9.01 -13.31 -0.13
N TYR A 36 9.74 -12.23 0.16
CA TYR A 36 9.16 -10.95 0.58
C TYR A 36 8.72 -10.07 -0.60
N TYR A 37 9.46 -10.09 -1.71
CA TYR A 37 9.16 -9.34 -2.93
C TYR A 37 8.49 -10.18 -4.03
N GLY A 38 8.42 -11.50 -3.85
CA GLY A 38 7.78 -12.40 -4.79
C GLY A 38 6.26 -12.21 -4.85
N THR A 39 5.73 -11.84 -6.01
CA THR A 39 4.27 -11.74 -6.22
C THR A 39 3.56 -13.08 -5.98
N ASP A 40 4.18 -14.17 -6.40
CA ASP A 40 3.72 -15.55 -6.21
C ASP A 40 3.56 -15.93 -4.73
N THR A 41 4.49 -15.47 -3.89
CA THR A 41 4.54 -15.76 -2.45
C THR A 41 3.82 -14.74 -1.59
N ARG A 42 3.53 -13.52 -2.11
CA ARG A 42 2.91 -12.42 -1.34
C ARG A 42 1.52 -12.01 -1.80
N SER A 43 1.02 -12.56 -2.90
CA SER A 43 -0.31 -12.22 -3.42
C SER A 43 -1.47 -12.60 -2.49
N PHE A 44 -1.27 -13.52 -1.54
CA PHE A 44 -2.31 -13.98 -0.62
C PHE A 44 -3.04 -12.84 0.10
N GLY A 45 -2.36 -11.77 0.52
CA GLY A 45 -3.00 -10.65 1.22
C GLY A 45 -4.04 -9.94 0.33
N LEU A 46 -3.69 -9.69 -0.93
CA LEU A 46 -4.62 -9.12 -1.92
C LEU A 46 -5.75 -10.09 -2.25
N LEU A 47 -5.45 -11.38 -2.41
CA LEU A 47 -6.44 -12.41 -2.71
C LEU A 47 -7.45 -12.58 -1.56
N ILE A 48 -7.01 -12.53 -0.31
CA ILE A 48 -7.88 -12.55 0.89
C ILE A 48 -8.81 -11.33 0.87
N GLY A 49 -8.30 -10.14 0.56
CA GLY A 49 -9.13 -8.94 0.41
C GLY A 49 -10.18 -9.07 -0.70
N CYS A 50 -9.80 -9.64 -1.85
CA CYS A 50 -10.72 -9.94 -2.96
C CYS A 50 -11.80 -10.97 -2.56
N ALA A 51 -11.42 -12.05 -1.87
CA ALA A 51 -12.35 -13.04 -1.36
C ALA A 51 -13.35 -12.41 -0.38
N LEU A 52 -12.87 -11.58 0.55
CA LEU A 52 -13.71 -10.82 1.47
C LEU A 52 -14.72 -9.94 0.72
N ALA A 53 -14.27 -9.20 -0.29
CA ALA A 53 -15.14 -8.31 -1.07
C ALA A 53 -16.26 -9.08 -1.84
N LEU A 54 -16.01 -10.33 -2.24
CA LEU A 54 -17.00 -11.18 -2.92
C LEU A 54 -18.02 -11.78 -1.96
N VAL A 55 -17.58 -12.17 -0.76
CA VAL A 55 -18.40 -12.88 0.23
C VAL A 55 -19.16 -11.92 1.13
N TRP A 56 -18.58 -10.75 1.46
CA TRP A 56 -19.13 -9.80 2.42
C TRP A 56 -19.92 -8.68 1.71
N PRO A 57 -21.26 -8.71 1.73
CA PRO A 57 -22.07 -7.75 0.99
C PRO A 57 -22.21 -6.45 1.78
N MET A 58 -21.15 -5.63 1.82
CA MET A 58 -21.09 -4.38 2.61
C MET A 58 -22.29 -3.45 2.40
N LYS A 59 -22.82 -3.35 1.17
CA LYS A 59 -23.98 -2.51 0.83
C LYS A 59 -25.33 -3.00 1.38
N ARG A 60 -25.39 -4.24 1.89
CA ARG A 60 -26.62 -4.87 2.41
C ARG A 60 -26.63 -4.95 3.94
N LEU A 61 -25.56 -4.49 4.59
CA LEU A 61 -25.47 -4.44 6.04
C LEU A 61 -26.39 -3.32 6.56
N SER A 62 -27.22 -3.62 7.55
CA SER A 62 -28.15 -2.66 8.16
C SER A 62 -28.04 -2.74 9.68
N SER A 63 -27.91 -1.59 10.33
CA SER A 63 -27.91 -1.48 11.79
C SER A 63 -29.30 -1.70 12.41
N ASN A 64 -30.38 -1.46 11.65
CA ASN A 64 -31.74 -1.36 12.18
C ASN A 64 -32.35 -2.69 12.66
N ARG A 65 -31.67 -3.84 12.46
CA ARG A 65 -32.19 -5.15 12.88
C ARG A 65 -31.17 -6.06 13.58
N LEU A 66 -30.05 -5.54 14.08
CA LEU A 66 -29.05 -6.40 14.73
C LEU A 66 -29.44 -6.73 16.18
N PRO A 67 -29.59 -8.02 16.55
CA PRO A 67 -29.82 -8.41 17.94
C PRO A 67 -28.67 -7.96 18.85
N SER A 68 -28.97 -7.63 20.11
CA SER A 68 -27.97 -7.19 21.09
C SER A 68 -26.78 -8.16 21.22
N LYS A 69 -27.04 -9.48 21.25
CA LYS A 69 -25.97 -10.49 21.32
C LYS A 69 -25.00 -10.41 20.14
N LEU A 70 -25.52 -10.26 18.92
CA LEU A 70 -24.70 -10.19 17.70
C LEU A 70 -23.89 -8.88 17.62
N LYS A 71 -24.44 -7.80 18.20
CA LYS A 71 -23.72 -6.53 18.35
C LYS A 71 -22.55 -6.66 19.34
N HIS A 72 -22.75 -7.33 20.48
CA HIS A 72 -21.65 -7.59 21.43
C HIS A 72 -20.57 -8.47 20.82
N THR A 73 -20.92 -9.52 20.08
CA THR A 73 -19.92 -10.34 19.37
C THR A 73 -19.18 -9.55 18.30
N LEU A 74 -19.85 -8.65 17.59
CA LEU A 74 -19.19 -7.76 16.62
C LEU A 74 -18.14 -6.89 17.32
N HIS A 75 -18.50 -6.25 18.43
CA HIS A 75 -17.60 -5.40 19.21
C HIS A 75 -16.43 -6.18 19.82
N ALA A 76 -16.68 -7.39 20.33
CA ALA A 76 -15.63 -8.26 20.84
C ALA A 76 -14.66 -8.67 19.72
N THR A 77 -15.17 -9.05 18.55
CA THR A 77 -14.34 -9.50 17.42
C THR A 77 -13.53 -8.34 16.82
N GLU A 78 -14.12 -7.16 16.62
CA GLU A 78 -13.38 -6.00 16.10
C GLU A 78 -12.28 -5.56 17.06
N PHE A 79 -12.57 -5.53 18.37
CA PHE A 79 -11.58 -5.16 19.38
C PHE A 79 -10.46 -6.19 19.46
N SER A 80 -10.79 -7.48 19.48
CA SER A 80 -9.80 -8.55 19.51
C SER A 80 -8.90 -8.53 18.26
N ALA A 81 -9.48 -8.38 17.07
CA ALA A 81 -8.72 -8.30 15.82
C ALA A 81 -7.82 -7.06 15.78
N PHE A 82 -8.30 -5.92 16.28
CA PHE A 82 -7.50 -4.70 16.42
C PHE A 82 -6.33 -4.89 17.39
N CYS A 83 -6.58 -5.45 18.57
CA CYS A 83 -5.55 -5.75 19.56
C CYS A 83 -4.50 -6.72 19.01
N ILE A 84 -4.91 -7.80 18.34
CA ILE A 84 -3.99 -8.75 17.71
C ILE A 84 -3.08 -8.03 16.71
N LEU A 85 -3.62 -7.15 15.86
CA LEU A 85 -2.80 -6.39 14.90
C LEU A 85 -1.81 -5.46 15.59
N VAL A 86 -2.23 -4.74 16.64
CA VAL A 86 -1.35 -3.87 17.42
C VAL A 86 -0.23 -4.69 18.09
N LEU A 87 -0.56 -5.85 18.63
CA LEU A 87 0.43 -6.77 19.22
C LEU A 87 1.40 -7.29 18.17
N CYS A 88 0.93 -7.69 16.98
CA CYS A 88 1.83 -8.09 15.90
C CYS A 88 2.78 -6.96 15.49
N VAL A 89 2.31 -5.72 15.41
CA VAL A 89 3.17 -4.56 15.08
C VAL A 89 4.24 -4.33 16.15
N TYR A 90 3.93 -4.57 17.43
CA TYR A 90 4.87 -4.31 18.53
C TYR A 90 5.86 -5.47 18.76
N PHE A 91 5.40 -6.71 18.62
CA PHE A 91 6.17 -7.90 18.99
C PHE A 91 6.85 -8.61 17.82
N THR A 92 6.58 -8.20 16.58
CA THR A 92 7.10 -8.90 15.40
C THR A 92 8.09 -8.02 14.65
N ASP A 93 9.28 -8.56 14.43
CA ASP A 93 10.32 -7.94 13.60
C ASP A 93 10.32 -8.55 12.19
N GLU A 94 10.84 -7.82 11.20
CA GLU A 94 10.89 -8.27 9.81
C GLU A 94 11.79 -9.50 9.62
N TYR A 95 12.78 -9.74 10.48
CA TYR A 95 13.67 -10.90 10.36
C TYR A 95 13.13 -12.18 11.01
N GLU A 96 11.98 -12.11 11.69
CA GLU A 96 11.44 -13.25 12.43
C GLU A 96 10.91 -14.36 11.51
N PRO A 97 11.36 -15.63 11.67
CA PRO A 97 10.87 -16.77 10.90
C PRO A 97 9.35 -16.95 10.95
N PHE A 98 8.73 -16.54 12.06
CA PHE A 98 7.28 -16.59 12.24
C PHE A 98 6.54 -15.86 11.12
N LEU A 99 7.01 -14.68 10.70
CA LEU A 99 6.35 -13.89 9.65
C LEU A 99 6.22 -14.69 8.35
N TYR A 100 7.30 -15.37 7.96
CA TYR A 100 7.38 -16.06 6.68
C TYR A 100 6.74 -17.45 6.71
N ARG A 101 6.67 -18.08 7.89
CA ARG A 101 6.03 -19.39 8.12
C ARG A 101 4.56 -19.29 8.51
N GLY A 102 3.85 -18.32 7.93
CA GLY A 102 2.41 -18.14 8.10
C GLY A 102 1.98 -16.96 8.97
N GLY A 103 2.89 -16.27 9.65
CA GLY A 103 2.57 -15.06 10.42
C GLY A 103 1.96 -13.96 9.55
N MET A 104 2.50 -13.74 8.35
CA MET A 104 1.91 -12.76 7.41
C MET A 104 0.53 -13.19 6.89
N LEU A 105 0.28 -14.49 6.73
CA LEU A 105 -1.05 -15.01 6.40
C LEU A 105 -2.02 -14.72 7.55
N PHE A 106 -1.61 -15.01 8.78
CA PHE A 106 -2.39 -14.73 9.99
C PHE A 106 -2.73 -13.24 10.13
N ILE A 107 -1.75 -12.36 9.92
CA ILE A 107 -1.95 -10.90 9.92
C ILE A 107 -2.95 -10.50 8.82
N SER A 108 -2.82 -11.06 7.62
CA SER A 108 -3.73 -10.75 6.49
C SER A 108 -5.17 -11.19 6.75
N VAL A 109 -5.38 -12.37 7.35
CA VAL A 109 -6.71 -12.85 7.76
C VAL A 109 -7.27 -11.99 8.88
N THR A 110 -6.46 -11.65 9.89
CA THR A 110 -6.86 -10.77 11.00
C THR A 110 -7.27 -9.39 10.49
N ALA A 111 -6.51 -8.81 9.56
CA ALA A 111 -6.86 -7.56 8.89
C ALA A 111 -8.17 -7.68 8.11
N ALA A 112 -8.41 -8.78 7.39
CA ALA A 112 -9.65 -9.02 6.68
C ALA A 112 -10.86 -9.11 7.63
N ILE A 113 -10.71 -9.79 8.77
CA ILE A 113 -11.73 -9.87 9.82
C ILE A 113 -12.02 -8.47 10.38
N LEU A 114 -10.97 -7.71 10.73
CA LEU A 114 -11.12 -6.35 11.25
C LEU A 114 -11.86 -5.46 10.24
N ILE A 115 -11.48 -5.49 8.96
CA ILE A 115 -12.16 -4.73 7.89
C ILE A 115 -13.64 -5.14 7.80
N ALA A 116 -13.95 -6.44 7.84
CA ALA A 116 -15.32 -6.94 7.77
C ALA A 116 -16.20 -6.38 8.90
N CYS A 117 -15.65 -6.32 10.12
CA CYS A 117 -16.35 -5.78 11.29
C CYS A 117 -16.45 -4.25 11.26
N VAL A 118 -15.35 -3.54 10.98
CA VAL A 118 -15.26 -2.07 10.98
C VAL A 118 -16.12 -1.43 9.89
N CYS A 119 -16.33 -2.13 8.76
CA CYS A 119 -17.25 -1.69 7.72
C CYS A 119 -18.74 -1.89 8.07
N HIS A 120 -19.07 -2.55 9.19
CA HIS A 120 -20.45 -2.72 9.61
C HIS A 120 -21.00 -1.41 10.22
N PRO A 121 -22.22 -0.96 9.87
CA PRO A 121 -22.79 0.31 10.37
C PRO A 121 -22.88 0.43 11.90
N SER A 122 -23.01 -0.71 12.60
CA SER A 122 -23.06 -0.77 14.07
C SER A 122 -21.69 -0.85 14.76
N SER A 123 -20.58 -0.81 14.01
CA SER A 123 -19.22 -0.92 14.56
C SER A 123 -18.85 0.30 15.40
N PHE A 124 -18.21 0.07 16.55
CA PHE A 124 -17.69 1.16 17.39
C PHE A 124 -16.36 1.66 16.83
N LEU A 125 -15.43 0.74 16.56
CA LEU A 125 -14.14 1.08 15.97
C LEU A 125 -14.28 1.71 14.58
N GLY A 126 -15.28 1.30 13.79
CA GLY A 126 -15.62 1.93 12.51
C GLY A 126 -15.98 3.40 12.63
N ASN A 127 -16.68 3.80 13.69
CA ASN A 127 -16.98 5.20 13.95
C ASN A 127 -15.74 5.99 14.40
N LEU A 128 -14.90 5.38 15.24
CA LEU A 128 -13.64 5.99 15.70
C LEU A 128 -12.65 6.20 14.53
N LEU A 129 -12.42 5.16 13.74
CA LEU A 129 -11.54 5.19 12.56
C LEU A 129 -12.11 6.05 11.42
N SER A 130 -13.41 6.36 11.48
CA SER A 130 -14.07 7.28 10.56
C SER A 130 -13.75 8.75 10.80
N TRP A 131 -12.93 9.09 11.81
CA TRP A 131 -12.48 10.46 12.06
C TRP A 131 -11.82 11.08 10.82
N ARG A 132 -12.14 12.36 10.54
CA ARG A 132 -11.77 13.03 9.27
C ARG A 132 -10.28 12.96 8.95
N PRO A 133 -9.33 13.19 9.89
CA PRO A 133 -7.90 13.09 9.63
C PRO A 133 -7.46 11.67 9.26
N LEU A 134 -7.93 10.65 10.00
CA LEU A 134 -7.60 9.25 9.70
C LEU A 134 -8.15 8.81 8.35
N ARG A 135 -9.37 9.24 8.02
CA ARG A 135 -9.96 8.99 6.70
C ARG A 135 -9.17 9.70 5.60
N TRP A 136 -8.75 10.95 5.82
CA TRP A 136 -7.91 11.67 4.87
C TRP A 136 -6.60 10.91 4.63
N LEU A 137 -5.90 10.54 5.70
CA LEU A 137 -4.66 9.76 5.64
C LEU A 137 -4.86 8.45 4.87
N GLY A 138 -5.91 7.69 5.20
CA GLY A 138 -6.23 6.42 4.54
C GLY A 138 -6.54 6.57 3.04
N THR A 139 -7.18 7.66 2.63
CA THR A 139 -7.44 7.92 1.20
C THR A 139 -6.22 8.35 0.39
N ARG A 140 -5.14 8.80 1.05
CA ARG A 140 -3.87 9.23 0.43
C ARG A 140 -2.72 8.27 0.73
N SER A 141 -2.99 7.14 1.39
CA SER A 141 -1.96 6.20 1.85
C SER A 141 -1.08 5.68 0.72
N TYR A 142 -1.67 5.45 -0.46
CA TYR A 142 -0.92 5.05 -1.65
C TYR A 142 0.07 6.14 -2.12
N GLY A 143 -0.39 7.38 -2.25
CA GLY A 143 0.48 8.52 -2.60
C GLY A 143 1.58 8.75 -1.55
N ILE A 144 1.26 8.65 -0.26
CA ILE A 144 2.25 8.77 0.82
C ILE A 144 3.29 7.65 0.70
N TYR A 145 2.85 6.40 0.50
CA TYR A 145 3.75 5.27 0.28
C TYR A 145 4.65 5.47 -0.95
N LEU A 146 4.13 6.06 -2.03
CA LEU A 146 4.93 6.28 -3.23
C LEU A 146 5.98 7.39 -3.04
N TRP A 147 5.60 8.50 -2.40
CA TRP A 147 6.44 9.70 -2.33
C TRP A 147 7.37 9.76 -1.12
N HIS A 148 7.07 9.05 -0.02
CA HIS A 148 7.90 9.13 1.19
C HIS A 148 9.34 8.67 0.92
N TYR A 149 9.53 7.57 0.20
CA TYR A 149 10.85 7.01 -0.05
C TYR A 149 11.74 7.93 -0.94
N PRO A 150 11.29 8.40 -2.12
CA PRO A 150 12.04 9.40 -2.89
C PRO A 150 12.35 10.67 -2.10
N VAL A 151 11.40 11.19 -1.32
CA VAL A 151 11.63 12.38 -0.49
C VAL A 151 12.74 12.11 0.52
N ILE A 152 12.68 10.99 1.25
CA ILE A 152 13.70 10.63 2.23
C ILE A 152 15.07 10.45 1.57
N VAL A 153 15.17 9.68 0.48
CA VAL A 153 16.45 9.38 -0.18
C VAL A 153 17.09 10.64 -0.78
N LEU A 154 16.31 11.49 -1.44
CA LEU A 154 16.85 12.69 -2.12
C LEU A 154 17.16 13.85 -1.17
N SER A 155 16.52 13.89 0.01
CA SER A 155 16.66 15.00 0.96
C SER A 155 17.49 14.68 2.19
N THR A 156 18.01 13.45 2.33
CA THR A 156 18.86 13.08 3.46
C THR A 156 20.33 13.21 3.06
N PRO A 157 21.07 14.20 3.59
CA PRO A 157 22.51 14.28 3.40
C PRO A 157 23.19 13.06 4.02
N VAL A 158 24.30 12.62 3.43
CA VAL A 158 25.09 11.48 3.94
C VAL A 158 25.50 11.69 5.40
N GLN A 159 25.72 12.94 5.80
CA GLN A 159 26.13 13.35 7.14
C GLN A 159 25.02 13.20 8.19
N GLU A 160 23.75 13.09 7.79
CA GLU A 160 22.61 12.92 8.71
C GLU A 160 22.21 11.45 8.88
N ILE A 161 22.88 10.52 8.20
CA ILE A 161 22.63 9.09 8.33
C ILE A 161 23.06 8.66 9.74
N GLY A 162 22.08 8.33 10.59
CA GLY A 162 22.30 7.94 11.99
C GLY A 162 22.24 9.09 13.00
N ASN A 163 22.11 10.35 12.57
CA ASN A 163 21.91 11.51 13.46
C ASN A 163 20.80 12.43 12.93
N PRO A 164 19.52 12.03 13.07
CA PRO A 164 18.43 12.73 12.43
C PRO A 164 18.08 14.03 13.17
N VAL A 165 18.11 15.16 12.44
CA VAL A 165 17.59 16.43 12.93
C VAL A 165 16.07 16.41 12.91
N PHE A 166 15.42 16.60 14.07
CA PHE A 166 13.95 16.49 14.20
C PHE A 166 13.20 17.40 13.22
N TRP A 167 13.68 18.63 13.02
CA TRP A 167 13.07 19.57 12.08
C TRP A 167 13.09 19.06 10.62
N HIS A 168 14.15 18.36 10.22
CA HIS A 168 14.23 17.76 8.88
C HIS A 168 13.23 16.61 8.71
N ILE A 169 12.98 15.81 9.75
CA ILE A 169 11.94 14.77 9.71
C ILE A 169 10.56 15.40 9.48
N VAL A 170 10.22 16.44 10.25
CA VAL A 170 8.93 17.13 10.12
C VAL A 170 8.78 17.72 8.71
N LEU A 171 9.82 18.35 8.18
CA LEU A 171 9.81 18.89 6.83
C LEU A 171 9.63 17.79 5.76
N LYS A 172 10.32 16.66 5.88
CA LYS A 172 10.16 15.49 4.98
C LYS A 172 8.74 14.94 4.99
N VAL A 173 8.11 14.85 6.17
CA VAL A 173 6.71 14.43 6.32
C VAL A 173 5.77 15.42 5.63
N ILE A 174 5.96 16.72 5.86
CA ILE A 174 5.14 17.78 5.23
C ILE A 174 5.26 17.72 3.70
N VAL A 175 6.48 17.64 3.17
CA VAL A 175 6.73 17.56 1.72
C VAL A 175 6.08 16.30 1.14
N THR A 176 6.20 15.16 1.83
CA THR A 176 5.55 13.90 1.42
C THR A 176 4.03 14.05 1.38
N CYS A 177 3.41 14.65 2.40
CA CYS A 177 1.97 14.88 2.44
C CYS A 177 1.51 15.82 1.31
N ILE A 178 2.26 16.88 1.00
CA ILE A 178 1.96 17.80 -0.10
C ILE A 178 2.02 17.05 -1.45
N LEU A 179 3.10 16.32 -1.70
CA LEU A 179 3.26 15.55 -2.94
C LEU A 179 2.17 14.48 -3.08
N ALA A 180 1.82 13.80 -1.98
CA ALA A 180 0.73 12.84 -1.94
C ALA A 180 -0.63 13.48 -2.25
N GLU A 181 -0.94 14.67 -1.71
CA GLU A 181 -2.20 15.37 -2.01
C GLU A 181 -2.25 15.82 -3.48
N LEU A 182 -1.14 16.35 -4.02
CA LEU A 182 -1.06 16.71 -5.44
C LEU A 182 -1.25 15.47 -6.34
N SER A 183 -0.57 14.37 -6.02
CA SER A 183 -0.72 13.10 -6.74
C SER A 183 -2.17 12.59 -6.69
N TYR A 184 -2.79 12.67 -5.51
CA TYR A 184 -4.18 12.27 -5.31
C TYR A 184 -5.15 13.10 -6.15
N LEU A 185 -5.00 14.43 -6.16
CA LEU A 185 -5.91 15.33 -6.88
C LEU A 185 -5.75 15.25 -8.40
N PHE A 186 -4.52 15.17 -8.90
CA PHE A 186 -4.22 15.27 -10.34
C PHE A 186 -4.09 13.94 -11.06
N ILE A 187 -3.79 12.85 -10.35
CA ILE A 187 -3.55 11.53 -10.96
C ILE A 187 -4.57 10.53 -10.43
N GLU A 188 -4.60 10.28 -9.12
CA GLU A 188 -5.38 9.17 -8.57
C GLU A 188 -6.89 9.40 -8.72
N LYS A 189 -7.40 10.58 -8.35
CA LYS A 189 -8.83 10.90 -8.41
C LYS A 189 -9.37 10.88 -9.85
N PRO A 190 -8.71 11.47 -10.86
CA PRO A 190 -9.13 11.34 -12.26
C PRO A 190 -9.12 9.89 -12.76
N VAL A 191 -8.07 9.13 -12.45
CA VAL A 191 -7.95 7.72 -12.86
C VAL A 191 -9.05 6.87 -12.22
N ARG A 192 -9.38 7.11 -10.94
CA ARG A 192 -10.47 6.42 -10.24
C ARG A 192 -11.85 6.76 -10.79
N ALA A 193 -12.08 8.01 -11.20
CA ALA A 193 -13.37 8.46 -11.69
C ALA A 193 -13.63 8.09 -13.16
N GLN A 194 -12.61 8.20 -14.02
CA GLN A 194 -12.75 8.06 -15.48
C GLN A 194 -12.16 6.75 -16.02
N GLY A 195 -11.41 6.02 -15.20
CA GLY A 195 -10.65 4.86 -15.60
C GLY A 195 -9.28 5.22 -16.20
N PHE A 196 -8.39 4.24 -16.22
CA PHE A 196 -7.01 4.40 -16.71
C PHE A 196 -6.95 4.77 -18.20
N ARG A 197 -7.74 4.08 -19.04
CA ARG A 197 -7.69 4.28 -20.51
C ARG A 197 -8.11 5.70 -20.93
N PRO A 198 -9.23 6.26 -20.44
CA PRO A 198 -9.62 7.63 -20.82
C PRO A 198 -8.67 8.69 -20.26
N PHE A 199 -8.12 8.49 -19.06
CA PHE A 199 -7.10 9.38 -18.49
C PHE A 199 -5.85 9.43 -19.37
N PHE A 200 -5.28 8.27 -19.70
CA PHE A 200 -4.10 8.20 -20.58
C PHE A 200 -4.40 8.77 -21.96
N ARG A 201 -5.57 8.47 -22.53
CA ARG A 201 -5.98 9.04 -23.81
C ARG A 201 -6.04 10.57 -23.74
N ARG A 202 -6.59 11.14 -22.67
CA ARG A 202 -6.67 12.60 -22.47
C ARG A 202 -5.27 13.21 -22.30
N VAL A 203 -4.45 12.67 -21.40
CA VAL A 203 -3.11 13.21 -21.11
C VAL A 203 -2.18 13.05 -22.31
N LEU A 204 -2.17 11.90 -22.96
CA LEU A 204 -1.28 11.60 -24.08
C LEU A 204 -1.76 12.29 -25.37
N ILE A 205 -3.04 12.15 -25.75
CA ILE A 205 -3.53 12.72 -27.02
C ILE A 205 -3.68 14.23 -26.96
N HIS A 206 -4.13 14.81 -25.84
CA HIS A 206 -4.24 16.28 -25.76
C HIS A 206 -2.86 16.92 -25.74
N ARG A 207 -1.90 16.35 -25.00
CA ARG A 207 -0.53 16.88 -24.92
C ARG A 207 0.29 16.65 -26.21
N ILE A 208 0.08 15.53 -26.93
CA ILE A 208 0.66 15.32 -28.28
C ILE A 208 0.02 16.23 -29.32
N LYS A 209 -1.28 16.46 -29.27
CA LYS A 209 -2.00 17.34 -30.20
C LYS A 209 -1.64 18.81 -29.98
N GLU A 210 -1.44 19.23 -28.74
CA GLU A 210 -0.92 20.56 -28.38
C GLU A 210 0.61 20.68 -28.53
N TRP A 211 1.35 19.60 -28.79
CA TRP A 211 2.80 19.64 -28.96
C TRP A 211 3.25 20.46 -30.19
N LYS A 212 2.35 20.60 -31.17
CA LYS A 212 2.52 21.50 -32.33
C LYS A 212 2.24 22.97 -32.02
N THR A 213 1.51 23.28 -30.95
CA THR A 213 1.06 24.65 -30.60
C THR A 213 1.62 25.17 -29.27
N THR A 214 2.41 24.38 -28.55
CA THR A 214 2.93 24.73 -27.23
C THR A 214 4.22 25.57 -27.31
N SER A 215 4.29 26.58 -26.44
CA SER A 215 5.46 27.43 -26.18
C SER A 215 6.72 26.60 -25.87
N VAL A 216 7.88 27.12 -26.28
CA VAL A 216 9.23 26.55 -26.06
C VAL A 216 9.44 26.15 -24.59
N ILE A 217 8.86 26.90 -23.64
CA ILE A 217 8.94 26.64 -22.20
C ILE A 217 8.31 25.29 -21.83
N SER A 218 7.18 24.92 -22.44
CA SER A 218 6.52 23.63 -22.20
C SER A 218 7.37 22.45 -22.70
N LYS A 219 8.07 22.63 -23.83
CA LYS A 219 8.99 21.62 -24.38
C LYS A 219 10.21 21.44 -23.47
N MET A 220 10.75 22.53 -22.93
CA MET A 220 11.85 22.48 -21.96
C MET A 220 11.45 21.78 -20.65
N SER A 221 10.25 22.05 -20.12
CA SER A 221 9.74 21.40 -18.90
C SER A 221 9.54 19.89 -19.08
N ILE A 222 9.06 19.45 -20.25
CA ILE A 222 8.93 18.02 -20.57
C ILE A 222 10.31 17.37 -20.67
N GLY A 223 11.27 18.03 -21.34
CA GLY A 223 12.66 17.59 -21.41
C GLY A 223 13.30 17.46 -20.02
N PHE A 224 13.06 18.44 -19.14
CA PHE A 224 13.53 18.42 -17.77
C PHE A 224 12.91 17.28 -16.95
N ILE A 225 11.62 17.03 -17.09
CA ILE A 225 10.95 15.91 -16.40
C ILE A 225 11.52 14.57 -16.88
N ILE A 226 11.71 14.39 -18.19
CA ILE A 226 12.31 13.17 -18.75
C ILE A 226 13.75 13.01 -18.25
N PHE A 227 14.54 14.10 -18.24
CA PHE A 227 15.91 14.10 -17.75
C PHE A 227 16.00 13.78 -16.26
N ALA A 228 15.12 14.37 -15.44
CA ALA A 228 15.02 14.07 -14.01
C ALA A 228 14.63 12.61 -13.77
N ILE A 229 13.70 12.05 -14.56
CA ILE A 229 13.32 10.63 -14.51
C ILE A 229 14.51 9.74 -14.90
N LEU A 230 15.30 10.10 -15.92
CA LEU A 230 16.47 9.35 -16.36
C LEU A 230 17.61 9.39 -15.32
N ILE A 231 17.87 10.54 -14.70
CA ILE A 231 18.83 10.66 -13.60
C ILE A 231 18.35 9.83 -12.40
N PHE A 232 17.08 9.92 -12.05
CA PHE A 232 16.51 9.15 -10.95
C PHE A 232 16.60 7.64 -11.22
N ALA A 233 16.29 7.20 -12.45
CA ALA A 233 16.43 5.81 -12.86
C ALA A 233 17.89 5.33 -12.88
N GLY A 234 18.82 6.18 -13.36
CA GLY A 234 20.27 5.88 -13.39
C GLY A 234 20.92 5.86 -12.01
N GLY A 235 20.43 6.70 -11.09
CA GLY A 235 20.84 6.70 -9.68
C GLY A 235 20.36 5.45 -8.95
N LEU A 236 19.15 4.97 -9.26
CA LEU A 236 18.61 3.70 -8.73
C LEU A 236 19.31 2.46 -9.29
N SER A 237 19.83 2.51 -10.53
CA SER A 237 20.51 1.38 -11.16
C SER A 237 21.98 1.21 -10.76
N GLY A 238 22.50 2.00 -9.81
CA GLY A 238 23.85 1.79 -9.24
C GLY A 238 25.01 2.10 -10.19
N LEU A 239 24.79 2.79 -11.32
CA LEU A 239 25.84 3.08 -12.32
C LEU A 239 26.92 4.07 -11.81
N ALA A 240 26.79 4.59 -10.58
CA ALA A 240 27.75 5.51 -9.96
C ALA A 240 28.61 4.86 -8.85
N GLY A 241 28.48 3.54 -8.62
CA GLY A 241 29.05 2.85 -7.45
C GLY A 241 30.31 2.01 -7.65
N GLU A 242 30.81 1.78 -8.88
CA GLU A 242 32.07 1.06 -9.08
C GLU A 242 33.29 1.96 -8.87
N GLN A 243 33.54 2.40 -7.63
CA GLN A 243 34.90 2.72 -7.23
C GLN A 243 35.57 1.43 -6.76
N LYS A 244 36.30 0.78 -7.69
CA LYS A 244 37.30 -0.25 -7.35
C LYS A 244 38.26 0.31 -6.31
N HIS A 245 38.20 -0.19 -5.08
CA HIS A 245 39.30 -0.01 -4.14
C HIS A 245 40.53 -0.72 -4.70
N PRO A 246 41.68 -0.04 -4.88
CA PRO A 246 42.93 -0.72 -5.18
C PRO A 246 43.38 -1.46 -3.92
N THR A 247 43.39 -2.78 -3.99
CA THR A 247 44.10 -3.65 -3.04
C THR A 247 45.58 -3.24 -3.01
N LYS A 248 46.05 -2.78 -1.85
CA LYS A 248 47.44 -2.88 -1.44
C LYS A 248 47.56 -4.02 -0.44
#